data_AF-A0A2G6NQR6-F1
#
_entry.id   AF-A0A2G6NQR6-F1
#
_cell.length_a   1.000
_cell.length_b   1.000
_cell.length_c   1.000
_cell.angle_alpha   90.00
_cell.angle_beta   90.00
_cell.angle_gamma   90.00
#
_symmetry.space_group_name_H-M   'P 1'
#
loop_
_entity.id
_entity.type
_entity.pdbx_description
1 polymer ?
#
loop_
_entity_poly.entity_id
_entity_poly.type
_entity_poly.pdbx_seq_one_letter_code
_entity_poly.pdbx_strand_id
1 'polypeptide(L)'
;MKKKILVLSAIIAFAISTPVMAHFQMVYTPESALDKAKTIDMKLVFTHPFEAGHTMNMGTPVEFFVVRKGNKKDLTDKLKPITWKSLTNSGSAFELSYKLRGMGDNVFCLIPSPYYEKEEDIYIQQITKMYVNTAGFPTDWDAEIGLPTEIVPLDKPYGLWTGNVFRGIVMRNGLPVPYAELEVEYMNHKPLMDSNSFSKEAEVEAPQDSFVTMGIKANSQGEFSFGIPRAGWWGFCALGSGPATEYKGKELSQDAVIWIQAKDMK
;
A
#
# COMPACT_ATOMS: atom_id res chain seq x y z
N MET A 1 25.84 44.18 12.27
CA MET A 1 24.78 43.84 11.30
C MET A 1 24.98 42.48 10.62
N LYS A 2 26.20 42.11 10.18
CA LYS A 2 26.47 40.81 9.51
C LYS A 2 26.16 39.55 10.33
N LYS A 3 26.35 39.56 11.66
CA LYS A 3 25.98 38.43 12.55
C LYS A 3 24.47 38.24 12.75
N LYS A 4 23.66 39.30 12.61
CA LYS A 4 22.20 39.19 12.75
C LYS A 4 21.52 38.62 11.50
N ILE A 5 22.13 38.85 10.32
CA ILE A 5 21.65 38.31 9.04
C ILE A 5 21.92 36.80 8.94
N LEU A 6 23.07 36.32 9.43
CA LEU A 6 23.40 34.89 9.42
C LEU A 6 22.47 34.04 10.30
N VAL A 7 22.01 34.59 11.43
CA VAL A 7 21.09 33.91 12.35
C VAL A 7 19.67 33.85 11.76
N LEU A 8 19.25 34.87 11.02
CA LEU A 8 17.93 34.90 10.38
C LEU A 8 17.84 33.92 9.20
N SER A 9 18.93 33.72 8.45
CA SER A 9 19.00 32.74 7.35
C SER A 9 19.01 31.29 7.84
N ALA A 10 19.61 31.01 9.01
CA ALA A 10 19.59 29.67 9.60
C ALA A 10 18.22 29.28 10.20
N ILE A 11 17.43 30.26 10.65
CA ILE A 11 16.08 30.03 11.20
C ILE A 11 15.06 29.75 10.09
N ILE A 12 15.22 30.33 8.89
CA ILE A 12 14.33 30.08 7.76
C ILE A 12 14.54 28.69 7.13
N ALA A 13 15.76 28.13 7.21
CA ALA A 13 16.07 26.80 6.67
C ALA A 13 15.45 25.63 7.48
N PHE A 14 15.07 25.85 8.74
CA PHE A 14 14.39 24.85 9.58
C PHE A 14 12.86 24.95 9.55
N ALA A 15 12.30 25.94 8.85
CA ALA A 15 10.87 26.24 8.91
C ALA A 15 10.02 25.61 7.80
N ILE A 16 10.60 24.76 6.95
CA ILE A 16 9.90 24.14 5.81
C ILE A 16 10.29 22.66 5.70
N SER A 17 10.13 21.89 6.77
CA SER A 17 9.90 20.45 6.63
C SER A 17 8.40 20.28 6.40
N THR A 18 7.95 20.35 5.15
CA THR A 18 6.63 19.80 4.82
C THR A 18 6.70 18.31 5.20
N PRO A 19 5.72 17.77 5.94
CA PRO A 19 5.66 16.34 6.14
C PRO A 19 5.60 15.70 4.75
N VAL A 20 6.60 14.88 4.42
CA VAL A 20 6.50 13.98 3.27
C VAL A 20 5.40 13.00 3.64
N MET A 21 4.23 13.18 3.05
CA MET A 21 3.09 12.31 3.30
C MET A 21 3.35 11.01 2.55
N ALA A 22 3.30 9.88 3.25
CA ALA A 22 3.49 8.60 2.61
C ALA A 22 2.42 8.37 1.55
N HIS A 23 2.88 7.99 0.36
CA HIS A 23 1.99 7.57 -0.71
C HIS A 23 1.66 6.10 -0.55
N PHE A 24 0.42 5.70 -0.83
CA PHE A 24 0.03 4.29 -0.85
C PHE A 24 -0.77 3.94 -2.11
N GLN A 25 -0.23 3.00 -2.87
CA GLN A 25 -0.94 2.32 -3.94
C GLN A 25 -1.85 1.27 -3.30
N MET A 26 -3.13 1.59 -3.25
CA MET A 26 -4.18 0.76 -2.69
C MET A 26 -4.69 -0.23 -3.73
N VAL A 27 -4.83 -1.50 -3.34
CA VAL A 27 -5.69 -2.50 -4.01
C VAL A 27 -6.72 -2.93 -2.97
N TYR A 28 -7.95 -2.43 -3.07
CA TYR A 28 -8.93 -2.54 -1.99
C TYR A 28 -10.19 -3.28 -2.39
N THR A 29 -10.67 -4.10 -1.46
CA THR A 29 -12.04 -4.61 -1.41
C THR A 29 -12.49 -4.60 0.05
N PRO A 30 -13.79 -4.50 0.38
CA PRO A 30 -14.23 -4.38 1.77
C PRO A 30 -13.84 -5.55 2.70
N GLU A 31 -13.70 -6.76 2.15
CA GLU A 31 -13.49 -7.99 2.92
C GLU A 31 -12.48 -8.91 2.23
N SER A 32 -11.40 -9.24 2.93
CA SER A 32 -10.33 -10.13 2.48
C SER A 32 -10.52 -11.58 2.91
N ALA A 33 -11.33 -11.87 3.94
CA ALA A 33 -11.61 -13.22 4.43
C ALA A 33 -13.08 -13.55 4.23
N LEU A 34 -13.39 -14.32 3.19
CA LEU A 34 -14.76 -14.66 2.78
C LEU A 34 -15.11 -16.11 3.11
N ASP A 35 -16.32 -16.36 3.59
CA ASP A 35 -16.79 -17.73 3.83
C ASP A 35 -16.97 -18.54 2.53
N LYS A 36 -17.36 -17.86 1.44
CA LYS A 36 -17.68 -18.48 0.15
C LYS A 36 -17.20 -17.62 -1.00
N ALA A 37 -16.80 -18.29 -2.08
CA ALA A 37 -16.41 -17.62 -3.32
C ALA A 37 -17.62 -16.86 -3.89
N LYS A 38 -17.39 -15.59 -4.22
CA LYS A 38 -18.37 -14.70 -4.83
C LYS A 38 -17.68 -13.77 -5.83
N THR A 39 -18.45 -12.98 -6.54
CA THR A 39 -17.90 -11.81 -7.23
C THR A 39 -17.56 -10.76 -6.18
N ILE A 40 -16.36 -10.20 -6.30
CA ILE A 40 -15.91 -9.05 -5.51
C ILE A 40 -15.61 -7.89 -6.44
N ASP A 41 -15.85 -6.68 -5.94
CA ASP A 41 -15.40 -5.47 -6.61
C ASP A 41 -14.16 -4.95 -5.90
N MET A 42 -13.23 -4.43 -6.70
CA MET A 42 -11.97 -3.89 -6.25
C MET A 42 -11.74 -2.50 -6.80
N LYS A 43 -11.06 -1.67 -6.01
CA LYS A 43 -10.61 -0.34 -6.39
C LYS A 43 -9.09 -0.27 -6.28
N LEU A 44 -8.46 0.24 -7.33
CA LEU A 44 -7.04 0.52 -7.40
C LEU A 44 -6.88 2.04 -7.38
N VAL A 45 -6.30 2.57 -6.32
CA VAL A 45 -6.22 4.02 -6.06
C VAL A 45 -4.83 4.35 -5.54
N PHE A 46 -4.29 5.51 -5.87
CA PHE A 46 -3.02 5.98 -5.31
C PHE A 46 -3.28 7.23 -4.46
N THR A 47 -3.04 7.17 -3.14
CA THR A 47 -3.52 8.20 -2.19
C THR A 47 -2.83 8.12 -0.82
N HIS A 48 -3.23 8.99 0.11
CA HIS A 48 -2.86 8.98 1.54
C HIS A 48 -4.02 8.40 2.38
N PRO A 49 -3.96 7.12 2.79
CA PRO A 49 -5.10 6.40 3.37
C PRO A 49 -5.49 6.88 4.77
N PHE A 50 -4.56 7.37 5.57
CA PHE A 50 -4.89 7.88 6.91
C PHE A 50 -5.68 9.20 6.87
N GLU A 51 -5.39 10.08 5.93
CA GLU A 51 -6.06 11.39 5.85
C GLU A 51 -7.21 11.41 4.83
N ALA A 52 -7.30 10.40 3.96
CA ALA A 52 -8.03 10.52 2.70
C ALA A 52 -7.71 11.84 1.98
N GLY A 53 -6.42 12.19 1.98
CA GLY A 53 -5.87 13.43 1.46
C GLY A 53 -5.80 13.43 -0.07
N HIS A 54 -4.68 13.89 -0.63
CA HIS A 54 -4.50 13.89 -2.09
C HIS A 54 -4.66 12.49 -2.71
N THR A 55 -5.36 12.42 -3.84
CA THR A 55 -5.39 11.26 -4.75
C THR A 55 -4.54 11.57 -5.95
N MET A 56 -3.48 10.81 -6.15
CA MET A 56 -2.58 10.91 -7.28
C MET A 56 -3.23 10.30 -8.52
N ASN A 57 -2.97 10.89 -9.69
CA ASN A 57 -3.45 10.34 -10.95
C ASN A 57 -2.65 9.09 -11.31
N MET A 58 -3.30 7.93 -11.26
CA MET A 58 -2.69 6.70 -11.77
C MET A 58 -2.56 6.75 -13.30
N GLY A 59 -1.39 6.40 -13.81
CA GLY A 59 -1.23 5.98 -15.20
C GLY A 59 -1.81 4.57 -15.41
N THR A 60 -1.98 4.16 -16.67
CA THR A 60 -2.35 2.77 -17.00
C THR A 60 -1.37 1.80 -16.33
N PRO A 61 -1.83 0.83 -15.52
CA PRO A 61 -0.93 -0.13 -14.91
C PRO A 61 -0.12 -0.91 -15.94
N VAL A 62 1.14 -1.21 -15.60
CA VAL A 62 2.01 -2.06 -16.43
C VAL A 62 1.49 -3.48 -16.40
N GLU A 63 1.16 -3.99 -15.21
CA GLU A 63 0.48 -5.26 -15.03
C GLU A 63 -0.51 -5.19 -13.87
N PHE A 64 -1.64 -5.87 -14.01
CA PHE A 64 -2.48 -6.28 -12.90
C PHE A 64 -2.89 -7.73 -13.09
N PHE A 65 -2.54 -8.59 -12.12
CA PHE A 65 -2.79 -10.02 -12.23
C PHE A 65 -3.18 -10.62 -10.89
N VAL A 66 -3.66 -11.86 -10.95
CA VAL A 66 -3.95 -12.67 -9.77
C VAL A 66 -3.20 -13.99 -9.84
N VAL A 67 -2.59 -14.38 -8.72
CA VAL A 67 -2.04 -15.73 -8.53
C VAL A 67 -2.98 -16.54 -7.67
N ARG A 68 -3.27 -17.77 -8.12
CA ARG A 68 -4.05 -18.73 -7.35
C ARG A 68 -3.59 -20.15 -7.64
N LYS A 69 -3.27 -20.91 -6.59
CA LYS A 69 -2.70 -22.26 -6.66
C LYS A 69 -1.53 -22.31 -7.64
N GLY A 70 -0.60 -21.37 -7.49
CA GLY A 70 0.56 -21.18 -8.38
C GLY A 70 0.26 -20.72 -9.81
N ASN A 71 -1.01 -20.55 -10.20
CA ASN A 71 -1.37 -20.13 -11.56
C ASN A 71 -1.53 -18.60 -11.61
N LYS A 72 -0.69 -17.93 -12.41
CA LYS A 72 -0.81 -16.51 -12.73
C LYS A 72 -1.87 -16.30 -13.82
N LYS A 73 -2.75 -15.32 -13.61
CA LYS A 73 -3.75 -14.89 -14.59
C LYS A 73 -3.73 -13.38 -14.73
N ASP A 74 -3.48 -12.90 -15.95
CA ASP A 74 -3.53 -11.48 -16.28
C ASP A 74 -4.97 -10.93 -16.24
N LEU A 75 -5.10 -9.73 -15.68
CA LEU A 75 -6.33 -8.96 -15.49
C LEU A 75 -6.19 -7.51 -15.98
N THR A 76 -5.06 -7.12 -16.57
CA THR A 76 -4.73 -5.74 -16.95
C THR A 76 -5.79 -5.17 -17.88
N ASP A 77 -6.15 -5.91 -18.94
CA ASP A 77 -7.18 -5.51 -19.92
C ASP A 77 -8.62 -5.48 -19.36
N LYS A 78 -8.81 -5.90 -18.11
CA LYS A 78 -10.12 -5.90 -17.43
C LYS A 78 -10.30 -4.72 -16.50
N LEU A 79 -9.23 -3.97 -16.24
CA LEU A 79 -9.31 -2.76 -15.46
C LEU A 79 -10.16 -1.73 -16.19
N LYS A 80 -11.11 -1.14 -15.46
CA LYS A 80 -11.91 -0.04 -15.96
C LYS A 80 -11.42 1.25 -15.31
N PRO A 81 -11.13 2.31 -16.09
CA PRO A 81 -10.77 3.59 -15.53
C PRO A 81 -11.95 4.20 -14.77
N ILE A 82 -11.67 4.80 -13.63
CA ILE A 82 -12.63 5.55 -12.81
C ILE A 82 -11.98 6.86 -12.35
N THR A 83 -12.81 7.79 -11.88
CA THR A 83 -12.36 8.93 -11.07
C THR A 83 -12.64 8.60 -9.61
N TRP A 84 -11.60 8.65 -8.77
CA TRP A 84 -11.73 8.54 -7.32
C TRP A 84 -11.76 9.93 -6.69
N LYS A 85 -12.65 10.15 -5.73
CA LYS A 85 -12.81 11.42 -5.01
C LYS A 85 -12.34 11.28 -3.56
N SER A 86 -11.28 11.96 -3.20
CA SER A 86 -10.83 12.09 -1.82
C SER A 86 -11.39 13.36 -1.16
N LEU A 87 -10.87 13.71 0.01
CA LEU A 87 -11.33 14.90 0.74
C LEU A 87 -10.77 16.19 0.16
N THR A 88 -9.62 16.13 -0.53
CA THR A 88 -8.92 17.32 -1.05
C THR A 88 -8.99 17.45 -2.57
N ASN A 89 -9.11 16.35 -3.32
CA ASN A 89 -9.22 16.38 -4.78
C ASN A 89 -9.93 15.15 -5.36
N SER A 90 -9.87 15.02 -6.69
CA SER A 90 -10.17 13.78 -7.39
C SER A 90 -8.98 13.38 -8.27
N GLY A 91 -8.75 12.08 -8.43
CA GLY A 91 -7.68 11.54 -9.26
C GLY A 91 -8.11 10.33 -10.09
N SER A 92 -7.37 10.05 -11.16
CA SER A 92 -7.52 8.85 -11.98
C SER A 92 -7.19 7.60 -11.18
N ALA A 93 -8.07 6.61 -11.27
CA ALA A 93 -7.99 5.33 -10.58
C ALA A 93 -8.56 4.22 -11.47
N PHE A 94 -8.54 2.98 -10.99
CA PHE A 94 -9.11 1.84 -11.71
C PHE A 94 -10.02 1.00 -10.83
N GLU A 95 -10.93 0.27 -11.46
CA GLU A 95 -11.75 -0.75 -10.79
C GLU A 95 -11.72 -2.08 -11.54
N LEU A 96 -12.02 -3.15 -10.80
CA LEU A 96 -12.24 -4.48 -11.36
C LEU A 96 -13.36 -5.18 -10.61
N SER A 97 -14.25 -5.85 -11.36
CA SER A 97 -15.14 -6.87 -10.80
C SER A 97 -14.57 -8.25 -11.10
N TYR A 98 -14.30 -9.06 -10.07
CA TYR A 98 -13.64 -10.35 -10.19
C TYR A 98 -14.45 -11.48 -9.54
N LYS A 99 -14.75 -12.52 -10.31
CA LYS A 99 -15.40 -13.74 -9.80
C LYS A 99 -14.38 -14.69 -9.17
N LEU A 100 -14.36 -14.74 -7.84
CA LEU A 100 -13.57 -15.71 -7.09
C LEU A 100 -14.04 -17.14 -7.39
N ARG A 101 -13.14 -18.11 -7.26
CA ARG A 101 -13.41 -19.52 -7.57
C ARG A 101 -12.91 -20.43 -6.47
N GLY A 102 -13.81 -21.28 -5.95
CA GLY A 102 -13.48 -22.30 -4.95
C GLY A 102 -12.86 -21.75 -3.68
N MET A 103 -12.29 -22.63 -2.87
CA MET A 103 -11.55 -22.29 -1.66
C MET A 103 -10.09 -21.98 -2.00
N GLY A 104 -9.41 -21.19 -1.18
CA GLY A 104 -8.00 -20.81 -1.38
C GLY A 104 -7.76 -19.31 -1.38
N ASP A 105 -6.49 -18.97 -1.51
CA ASP A 105 -6.01 -17.60 -1.65
C ASP A 105 -6.14 -17.11 -3.10
N ASN A 106 -6.34 -15.81 -3.24
CA ASN A 106 -6.17 -15.06 -4.48
C ASN A 106 -5.22 -13.91 -4.16
N VAL A 107 -4.02 -13.94 -4.72
CA VAL A 107 -3.00 -12.90 -4.50
C VAL A 107 -3.05 -11.95 -5.68
N PHE A 108 -3.67 -10.78 -5.48
CA PHE A 108 -3.73 -9.73 -6.47
C PHE A 108 -2.44 -8.91 -6.42
N CYS A 109 -1.79 -8.75 -7.57
CA CYS A 109 -0.53 -8.04 -7.71
C CYS A 109 -0.68 -6.92 -8.73
N LEU A 110 -0.30 -5.71 -8.33
CA LEU A 110 -0.34 -4.51 -9.15
C LEU A 110 1.09 -3.99 -9.37
N ILE A 111 1.48 -3.85 -10.63
CA ILE A 111 2.66 -3.12 -11.05
C ILE A 111 2.16 -1.84 -11.74
N PRO A 112 2.13 -0.69 -11.04
CA PRO A 112 1.62 0.55 -11.61
C PRO A 112 2.64 1.16 -12.59
N SER A 113 2.18 2.05 -13.47
CA SER A 113 3.10 2.97 -14.15
C SER A 113 3.76 3.89 -13.13
N PRO A 114 5.07 4.22 -13.26
CA PRO A 114 5.71 5.18 -12.37
C PRO A 114 4.99 6.53 -12.39
N TYR A 115 4.66 7.04 -11.20
CA TYR A 115 4.06 8.34 -10.97
C TYR A 115 5.16 9.38 -10.75
N TYR A 116 5.04 10.56 -11.34
CA TYR A 116 5.99 11.65 -11.13
C TYR A 116 5.55 12.48 -9.92
N GLU A 117 6.31 12.42 -8.84
CA GLU A 117 6.12 13.27 -7.66
C GLU A 117 6.85 14.59 -7.90
N LYS A 118 6.06 15.65 -8.12
CA LYS A 118 6.60 16.95 -8.51
C LYS A 118 7.31 17.64 -7.35
N GLU A 119 6.85 17.43 -6.13
CA GLU A 119 7.39 18.11 -4.94
C GLU A 119 8.81 17.61 -4.62
N GLU A 120 9.07 16.33 -4.87
CA GLU A 120 10.37 15.70 -4.64
C GLU A 120 11.23 15.59 -5.91
N ASP A 121 10.66 15.89 -7.07
CA ASP A 121 11.30 15.74 -8.39
C ASP A 121 11.76 14.30 -8.72
N ILE A 122 11.06 13.30 -8.18
CA ILE A 122 11.33 11.87 -8.38
C ILE A 122 10.14 11.15 -9.03
N TYR A 123 10.36 9.90 -9.43
CA TYR A 123 9.29 8.96 -9.73
C TYR A 123 9.05 8.01 -8.56
N ILE A 124 7.80 7.57 -8.39
CA ILE A 124 7.39 6.57 -7.42
C ILE A 124 6.70 5.42 -8.15
N GLN A 125 7.06 4.18 -7.84
CA GLN A 125 6.40 2.98 -8.32
C GLN A 125 6.18 1.99 -7.18
N GLN A 126 4.95 1.93 -6.68
CA GLN A 126 4.57 1.06 -5.56
C GLN A 126 3.95 -0.25 -6.04
N ILE A 127 4.77 -1.30 -6.08
CA ILE A 127 4.36 -2.64 -6.47
C ILE A 127 3.57 -3.26 -5.33
N THR A 128 2.28 -3.49 -5.54
CA THR A 128 1.34 -3.78 -4.44
C THR A 128 0.81 -5.21 -4.48
N LYS A 129 0.78 -5.89 -3.34
CA LYS A 129 0.05 -7.14 -3.12
C LYS A 129 -1.15 -6.97 -2.19
N MET A 130 -2.27 -7.58 -2.55
CA MET A 130 -3.45 -7.74 -1.69
C MET A 130 -3.99 -9.16 -1.80
N TYR A 131 -4.43 -9.71 -0.67
CA TYR A 131 -4.83 -11.11 -0.54
C TYR A 131 -6.33 -11.20 -0.25
N VAL A 132 -7.03 -12.06 -1.00
CA VAL A 132 -8.40 -12.46 -0.66
C VAL A 132 -8.46 -13.98 -0.50
N ASN A 133 -8.81 -14.43 0.69
CA ASN A 133 -9.02 -15.83 1.00
C ASN A 133 -10.51 -16.20 0.96
N THR A 134 -10.77 -17.42 0.50
CA THR A 134 -12.08 -18.06 0.60
C THR A 134 -12.02 -19.30 1.49
N ALA A 135 -12.95 -19.37 2.45
CA ALA A 135 -13.21 -20.47 3.38
C ALA A 135 -12.06 -20.79 4.36
N GLY A 136 -11.15 -19.85 4.61
CA GLY A 136 -10.03 -20.02 5.53
C GLY A 136 -8.96 -21.02 5.05
N PHE A 137 -9.03 -21.45 3.78
CA PHE A 137 -8.14 -22.48 3.26
C PHE A 137 -6.86 -21.84 2.68
N PRO A 138 -5.68 -22.00 3.31
CA PRO A 138 -4.45 -21.38 2.83
C PRO A 138 -3.86 -22.14 1.64
N THR A 139 -3.41 -21.44 0.60
CA THR A 139 -2.79 -22.02 -0.58
C THR A 139 -1.59 -21.26 -1.13
N ASP A 140 -1.61 -19.93 -1.12
CA ASP A 140 -0.62 -19.10 -1.82
C ASP A 140 -0.13 -17.90 -0.98
N TRP A 141 -0.65 -17.72 0.23
CA TRP A 141 -0.43 -16.50 1.03
C TRP A 141 1.05 -16.21 1.35
N ASP A 142 1.86 -17.25 1.59
CA ASP A 142 3.28 -17.20 1.98
C ASP A 142 4.24 -17.37 0.79
N ALA A 143 3.73 -17.53 -0.42
CA ALA A 143 4.57 -17.73 -1.60
C ALA A 143 5.19 -16.42 -2.10
N GLU A 144 6.46 -16.50 -2.53
CA GLU A 144 7.07 -15.49 -3.39
C GLU A 144 6.36 -15.47 -4.76
N ILE A 145 6.06 -14.28 -5.26
CA ILE A 145 5.41 -14.09 -6.55
C ILE A 145 6.45 -13.92 -7.67
N GLY A 146 7.66 -13.49 -7.34
CA GLY A 146 8.73 -13.20 -8.28
C GLY A 146 8.65 -11.77 -8.82
N LEU A 147 8.17 -10.83 -8.00
CA LEU A 147 8.13 -9.41 -8.33
C LEU A 147 9.54 -8.78 -8.17
N PRO A 148 9.84 -7.65 -8.85
CA PRO A 148 11.13 -6.95 -8.68
C PRO A 148 11.44 -6.62 -7.22
N THR A 149 10.41 -6.21 -6.49
CA THR A 149 10.39 -6.14 -5.03
C THR A 149 9.02 -6.58 -4.53
N GLU A 150 8.98 -7.23 -3.36
CA GLU A 150 7.74 -7.62 -2.69
C GLU A 150 7.94 -7.80 -1.18
N ILE A 151 6.84 -7.71 -0.43
CA ILE A 151 6.81 -8.15 0.97
C ILE A 151 6.19 -9.54 1.01
N VAL A 152 6.95 -10.54 1.46
CA VAL A 152 6.45 -11.90 1.71
C VAL A 152 5.93 -11.96 3.14
N PRO A 153 4.62 -12.20 3.37
CA PRO A 153 4.08 -12.22 4.71
C PRO A 153 4.48 -13.50 5.46
N LEU A 154 4.77 -13.36 6.76
CA LEU A 154 4.99 -14.48 7.68
C LEU A 154 3.74 -14.83 8.51
N ASP A 155 2.71 -14.00 8.39
CA ASP A 155 1.39 -14.18 8.99
C ASP A 155 0.33 -13.95 7.90
N LYS A 156 -0.78 -14.72 7.90
CA LYS A 156 -1.81 -14.60 6.85
C LYS A 156 -2.38 -13.18 6.80
N PRO A 157 -2.26 -12.44 5.67
CA PRO A 157 -2.70 -11.05 5.56
C PRO A 157 -4.20 -10.80 5.86
N TYR A 158 -5.03 -11.82 5.71
CA TYR A 158 -6.48 -11.79 5.94
C TYR A 158 -6.91 -12.42 7.28
N GLY A 159 -5.94 -12.93 8.06
CA GLY A 159 -6.18 -13.80 9.22
C GLY A 159 -5.69 -13.22 10.53
N LEU A 160 -5.87 -11.91 10.74
CA LEU A 160 -5.34 -11.18 11.89
C LEU A 160 -6.47 -10.68 12.78
N TRP A 161 -6.28 -10.79 14.11
CA TRP A 161 -7.10 -10.08 15.07
C TRP A 161 -6.42 -8.76 15.49
N THR A 162 -7.21 -7.82 16.00
CA THR A 162 -6.69 -6.69 16.75
C THR A 162 -5.79 -7.18 17.88
N GLY A 163 -4.60 -6.59 18.01
CA GLY A 163 -3.57 -7.00 18.96
C GLY A 163 -2.58 -8.05 18.43
N ASN A 164 -2.82 -8.68 17.27
CA ASN A 164 -1.81 -9.52 16.64
C ASN A 164 -0.58 -8.72 16.23
N VAL A 165 0.54 -9.42 16.09
CA VAL A 165 1.73 -8.92 15.40
C VAL A 165 1.69 -9.44 13.97
N PHE A 166 1.77 -8.55 12.99
CA PHE A 166 2.03 -8.89 11.60
C PHE A 166 3.53 -8.84 11.33
N ARG A 167 4.05 -9.85 10.63
CA ARG A 167 5.45 -9.94 10.22
C ARG A 167 5.56 -10.16 8.72
N GLY A 168 6.62 -9.67 8.13
CA GLY A 168 6.93 -9.88 6.71
C GLY A 168 8.41 -9.76 6.42
N ILE A 169 8.83 -10.29 5.28
CA ILE A 169 10.19 -10.18 4.74
C ILE A 169 10.15 -9.30 3.51
N VAL A 170 10.95 -8.23 3.49
CA VAL A 170 11.14 -7.40 2.31
C VAL A 170 12.11 -8.10 1.37
N MET A 171 11.70 -8.33 0.13
CA MET A 171 12.45 -9.09 -0.89
C MET A 171 12.74 -8.21 -2.11
N ARG A 172 13.95 -8.33 -2.66
CA ARG A 172 14.38 -7.75 -3.94
C ARG A 172 14.90 -8.87 -4.82
N ASN A 173 14.26 -9.11 -5.98
CA ASN A 173 14.62 -10.21 -6.89
C ASN A 173 14.82 -11.57 -6.18
N GLY A 174 13.93 -11.89 -5.23
CA GLY A 174 13.98 -13.15 -4.46
C GLY A 174 15.04 -13.21 -3.35
N LEU A 175 15.71 -12.08 -3.03
CA LEU A 175 16.65 -12.00 -1.92
C LEU A 175 16.14 -11.04 -0.84
N PRO A 176 16.27 -11.36 0.46
CA PRO A 176 15.88 -10.44 1.51
C PRO A 176 16.66 -9.12 1.46
N VAL A 177 16.01 -8.02 1.82
CA VAL A 177 16.58 -6.66 1.88
C VAL A 177 16.83 -6.30 3.34
N PRO A 178 18.09 -6.38 3.83
CA PRO A 178 18.42 -6.03 5.20
C PRO A 178 18.11 -4.57 5.47
N TYR A 179 17.58 -4.28 6.66
CA TYR A 179 17.40 -2.90 7.12
C TYR A 179 16.53 -2.03 6.19
N ALA A 180 15.65 -2.64 5.41
CA ALA A 180 14.65 -1.92 4.63
C ALA A 180 13.85 -0.99 5.54
N GLU A 181 13.61 0.23 5.11
CA GLU A 181 12.75 1.20 5.80
C GLU A 181 11.34 1.04 5.28
N LEU A 182 10.37 1.00 6.19
CA LEU A 182 8.97 0.84 5.84
C LEU A 182 8.12 1.93 6.48
N GLU A 183 7.11 2.34 5.75
CA GLU A 183 6.02 3.18 6.23
C GLU A 183 4.78 2.32 6.44
N VAL A 184 4.04 2.61 7.50
CA VAL A 184 2.82 1.91 7.90
C VAL A 184 1.69 2.91 8.10
N GLU A 185 0.56 2.66 7.43
CA GLU A 185 -0.64 3.49 7.59
C GLU A 185 -1.91 2.67 7.78
N TYR A 186 -2.83 3.26 8.54
CA TYR A 186 -4.19 2.77 8.74
C TYR A 186 -5.14 3.38 7.70
N MET A 187 -6.03 2.57 7.15
CA MET A 187 -7.16 3.05 6.35
C MET A 187 -8.20 3.73 7.27
N ASN A 188 -7.94 4.99 7.60
CA ASN A 188 -8.69 5.72 8.61
C ASN A 188 -10.04 6.24 8.09
N HIS A 189 -10.12 6.52 6.79
CA HIS A 189 -11.36 6.87 6.11
C HIS A 189 -11.82 5.70 5.25
N LYS A 190 -13.06 5.28 5.41
CA LYS A 190 -13.59 4.10 4.73
C LYS A 190 -13.78 4.37 3.23
N PRO A 191 -13.24 3.52 2.33
CA PRO A 191 -13.59 3.59 0.92
C PRO A 191 -15.07 3.23 0.69
N LEU A 192 -15.79 4.12 0.01
CA LEU A 192 -17.18 4.01 -0.42
C LEU A 192 -17.21 3.54 -1.89
N MET A 193 -17.48 2.25 -2.08
CA MET A 193 -17.34 1.57 -3.37
C MET A 193 -18.28 2.08 -4.46
N ASP A 194 -19.51 2.45 -4.08
CA ASP A 194 -20.56 2.88 -5.02
C ASP A 194 -20.35 4.31 -5.53
N SER A 195 -19.74 5.17 -4.70
CA SER A 195 -19.49 6.59 -5.02
C SER A 195 -18.07 6.88 -5.46
N ASN A 196 -17.19 5.87 -5.51
CA ASN A 196 -15.76 6.02 -5.78
C ASN A 196 -15.12 7.11 -4.93
N SER A 197 -15.32 7.04 -3.61
CA SER A 197 -14.82 8.08 -2.70
C SER A 197 -14.44 7.54 -1.34
N PHE A 198 -13.82 8.37 -0.51
CA PHE A 198 -13.68 8.10 0.93
C PHE A 198 -14.88 8.62 1.74
N SER A 199 -15.15 8.03 2.90
CA SER A 199 -16.01 8.64 3.92
C SER A 199 -15.38 9.93 4.43
N LYS A 200 -16.21 10.89 4.82
CA LYS A 200 -15.71 12.13 5.44
C LYS A 200 -15.29 11.89 6.89
N GLU A 201 -15.97 10.98 7.55
CA GLU A 201 -15.71 10.56 8.91
C GLU A 201 -14.44 9.71 8.95
N ALA A 202 -13.51 10.11 9.82
CA ALA A 202 -12.35 9.35 10.22
C ALA A 202 -12.72 8.38 11.35
N GLU A 203 -12.05 7.23 11.39
CA GLU A 203 -12.20 6.21 12.44
C GLU A 203 -11.39 6.53 13.70
N VAL A 204 -10.28 7.26 13.55
CA VAL A 204 -9.37 7.71 14.60
C VAL A 204 -8.83 9.11 14.31
N GLU A 205 -8.41 9.79 15.38
CA GLU A 205 -7.67 11.05 15.32
C GLU A 205 -6.22 10.78 15.75
N ALA A 206 -5.25 11.16 14.93
CA ALA A 206 -3.84 11.07 15.29
C ALA A 206 -3.49 12.16 16.31
N PRO A 207 -2.76 11.85 17.40
CA PRO A 207 -2.34 12.88 18.35
C PRO A 207 -1.26 13.81 17.76
N GLN A 208 -0.53 13.37 16.73
CA GLN A 208 0.42 14.14 15.92
C GLN A 208 0.86 13.32 14.68
N ASP A 209 1.55 13.96 13.73
CA ASP A 209 1.90 13.42 12.39
C ASP A 209 2.62 12.05 12.38
N SER A 210 3.47 11.70 13.35
CA SER A 210 4.10 10.36 13.36
C SER A 210 3.14 9.21 13.67
N PHE A 211 1.87 9.51 13.96
CA PHE A 211 0.79 8.52 14.06
C PHE A 211 -0.10 8.49 12.81
N VAL A 212 0.09 9.43 11.88
CA VAL A 212 -0.51 9.39 10.53
C VAL A 212 0.24 8.33 9.74
N THR A 213 1.56 8.54 9.57
CA THR A 213 2.49 7.59 8.94
C THR A 213 3.51 7.12 9.98
N MET A 214 3.57 5.81 10.22
CA MET A 214 4.54 5.22 11.15
C MET A 214 5.72 4.61 10.39
N GLY A 215 6.94 5.09 10.69
CA GLY A 215 8.17 4.50 10.19
C GLY A 215 8.63 3.30 11.03
N ILE A 216 8.97 2.19 10.37
CA ILE A 216 9.61 1.02 10.97
C ILE A 216 10.80 0.56 10.11
N LYS A 217 11.60 -0.37 10.63
CA LYS A 217 12.77 -0.91 9.93
C LYS A 217 12.82 -2.42 10.04
N ALA A 218 13.18 -3.08 8.94
CA ALA A 218 13.49 -4.49 8.93
C ALA A 218 14.82 -4.78 9.66
N ASN A 219 15.01 -6.02 10.10
CA ASN A 219 16.26 -6.49 10.69
C ASN A 219 17.29 -6.87 9.60
N SER A 220 18.41 -7.48 10.00
CA SER A 220 19.49 -7.90 9.09
C SER A 220 19.08 -8.99 8.08
N GLN A 221 17.96 -9.67 8.30
CA GLN A 221 17.39 -10.71 7.43
C GLN A 221 16.23 -10.17 6.57
N GLY A 222 15.97 -8.86 6.60
CA GLY A 222 14.86 -8.24 5.88
C GLY A 222 13.49 -8.47 6.51
N GLU A 223 13.43 -9.09 7.69
CA GLU A 223 12.21 -9.30 8.45
C GLU A 223 11.82 -8.03 9.24
N PHE A 224 10.54 -7.68 9.22
CA PHE A 224 9.97 -6.67 10.11
C PHE A 224 8.78 -7.24 10.89
N SER A 225 8.38 -6.53 11.95
CA SER A 225 7.20 -6.86 12.74
C SER A 225 6.46 -5.59 13.15
N PHE A 226 5.13 -5.64 13.18
CA PHE A 226 4.28 -4.53 13.61
C PHE A 226 3.06 -5.04 14.37
N GLY A 227 2.79 -4.48 15.55
CA GLY A 227 1.59 -4.79 16.34
C GLY A 227 0.38 -4.04 15.80
N ILE A 228 -0.76 -4.71 15.63
CA ILE A 228 -1.97 -4.14 15.02
C ILE A 228 -2.90 -3.58 16.09
N PRO A 229 -2.93 -2.27 16.35
CA PRO A 229 -3.67 -1.71 17.48
C PRO A 229 -5.19 -1.63 17.24
N ARG A 230 -5.65 -1.76 15.99
CA ARG A 230 -7.06 -1.57 15.61
C ARG A 230 -7.46 -2.46 14.44
N ALA A 231 -8.70 -2.93 14.44
CA ALA A 231 -9.32 -3.60 13.30
C ALA A 231 -9.43 -2.66 12.08
N GLY A 232 -9.38 -3.24 10.88
CA GLY A 232 -9.44 -2.53 9.61
C GLY A 232 -8.26 -2.87 8.71
N TRP A 233 -8.06 -2.03 7.69
CA TRP A 233 -7.01 -2.21 6.69
C TRP A 233 -5.74 -1.45 7.08
N TRP A 234 -4.60 -2.11 6.89
CA TRP A 234 -3.27 -1.57 7.17
C TRP A 234 -2.37 -1.78 5.95
N GLY A 235 -1.72 -0.70 5.51
CA GLY A 235 -0.76 -0.70 4.42
C GLY A 235 0.67 -0.67 4.96
N PHE A 236 1.55 -1.45 4.34
CA PHE A 236 3.00 -1.46 4.62
C PHE A 236 3.74 -1.20 3.32
N CYS A 237 4.57 -0.17 3.28
CA CYS A 237 5.34 0.22 2.10
C CYS A 237 6.83 0.17 2.41
N ALA A 238 7.59 -0.73 1.78
CA ALA A 238 9.04 -0.79 1.88
C ALA A 238 9.68 0.10 0.80
N LEU A 239 10.12 1.29 1.21
CA LEU A 239 10.62 2.36 0.34
C LEU A 239 11.93 1.98 -0.34
N GLY A 240 12.06 2.27 -1.65
CA GLY A 240 13.28 2.06 -2.43
C GLY A 240 13.80 0.61 -2.42
N SER A 241 12.94 -0.36 -2.10
CA SER A 241 13.31 -1.76 -1.95
C SER A 241 13.52 -2.47 -3.29
N GLY A 242 13.09 -1.89 -4.41
CA GLY A 242 13.26 -2.41 -5.76
C GLY A 242 14.66 -2.28 -6.35
N PRO A 243 14.96 -3.05 -7.41
CA PRO A 243 16.23 -2.93 -8.14
C PRO A 243 16.31 -1.70 -9.05
N ALA A 244 15.19 -1.12 -9.47
CA ALA A 244 15.20 0.05 -10.34
C ALA A 244 15.28 1.33 -9.51
N THR A 245 16.26 2.19 -9.82
CA THR A 245 16.54 3.45 -9.11
C THR A 245 16.39 4.69 -9.99
N GLU A 246 16.07 4.52 -11.27
CA GLU A 246 15.89 5.63 -12.22
C GLU A 246 14.73 5.33 -13.19
N TYR A 247 13.98 6.36 -13.55
CA TYR A 247 13.02 6.34 -14.64
C TYR A 247 13.01 7.68 -15.37
N LYS A 248 13.15 7.65 -16.70
CA LYS A 248 13.18 8.85 -17.57
C LYS A 248 14.21 9.91 -17.12
N GLY A 249 15.40 9.48 -16.68
CA GLY A 249 16.48 10.40 -16.28
C GLY A 249 16.29 11.04 -14.91
N LYS A 250 15.34 10.56 -14.11
CA LYS A 250 15.08 11.00 -12.74
C LYS A 250 15.10 9.82 -11.78
N GLU A 251 15.40 10.06 -10.52
CA GLU A 251 15.37 9.06 -9.46
C GLU A 251 14.00 8.35 -9.41
N LEU A 252 14.01 7.06 -9.10
CA LEU A 252 12.82 6.23 -8.93
C LEU A 252 12.86 5.56 -7.55
N SER A 253 11.86 5.85 -6.71
CA SER A 253 11.51 5.01 -5.57
C SER A 253 10.65 3.84 -6.05
N GLN A 254 11.27 2.68 -6.23
CA GLN A 254 10.53 1.44 -6.52
C GLN A 254 10.28 0.69 -5.22
N ASP A 255 9.02 0.64 -4.81
CA ASP A 255 8.63 0.20 -3.47
C ASP A 255 7.82 -1.09 -3.52
N ALA A 256 7.87 -1.86 -2.43
CA ALA A 256 6.99 -3.00 -2.22
C ALA A 256 5.89 -2.64 -1.23
N VAL A 257 4.64 -2.85 -1.62
CA VAL A 257 3.47 -2.59 -0.77
C VAL A 257 2.71 -3.88 -0.51
N ILE A 258 2.27 -4.07 0.74
CA ILE A 258 1.30 -5.10 1.11
C ILE A 258 0.17 -4.49 1.94
N TRP A 259 -1.06 -4.92 1.65
CA TRP A 259 -2.24 -4.59 2.44
C TRP A 259 -2.72 -5.80 3.22
N ILE A 260 -2.97 -5.61 4.51
CA ILE A 260 -3.52 -6.62 5.43
C ILE A 260 -4.82 -6.12 6.05
N GLN A 261 -5.66 -7.04 6.51
CA GLN A 261 -6.91 -6.72 7.21
C GLN A 261 -6.97 -7.43 8.56
N ALA A 262 -7.23 -6.66 9.62
CA ALA A 262 -7.47 -7.17 10.96
C ALA A 262 -8.94 -7.03 11.36
N LYS A 263 -9.41 -7.94 12.22
CA LYS A 263 -10.78 -7.95 12.79
C LYS A 263 -10.74 -7.91 14.32
N ASP A 264 -11.82 -7.46 14.94
CA ASP A 264 -11.99 -7.58 16.39
C ASP A 264 -12.51 -8.95 16.78
N MET A 265 -12.07 -9.44 17.94
CA MET A 265 -12.75 -10.53 18.63
C MET A 265 -14.11 -10.02 19.13
N LYS A 266 -15.14 -10.87 19.10
CA LYS A 266 -16.49 -10.56 19.56
C LYS A 266 -16.91 -11.47 20.70
#